data_AF-A0A2B3UN25-F1
#
_entry.id   AF-A0A2B3UN25-F1
#
_cell.length_a   1.000
_cell.length_b   1.000
_cell.length_c   1.000
_cell.angle_alpha   90.00
_cell.angle_beta   90.00
_cell.angle_gamma   90.00
#
_symmetry.space_group_name_H-M   'P 1'
#
loop_
_entity.id
_entity.type
_entity.pdbx_description
1 polymer ?
#
loop_
_entity_poly.entity_id
_entity_poly.type
_entity_poly.pdbx_seq_one_letter_code
_entity_poly.pdbx_strand_id
1 'polypeptide(L)'
;MNIERCYMFKNKKLIRFGLTLFICLSIIDFTISYFQTYLESAAGINWVVPEIWRFILIDAPEDVFVLLGAIALYQFTKETSQKNVSI
;
A
#
# COMPACT_ATOMS: atom_id res chain seq x y z
N MET A 1 21.06 -13.70 -22.20
CA MET A 1 20.03 -12.63 -22.03
C MET A 1 18.67 -13.27 -21.75
N ASN A 2 18.28 -13.51 -20.48
CA ASN A 2 16.85 -13.70 -20.10
C ASN A 2 16.52 -13.85 -18.59
N ILE A 3 17.38 -13.47 -17.65
CA ILE A 3 17.08 -13.67 -16.21
C ILE A 3 16.09 -12.62 -15.67
N GLU A 4 16.20 -11.36 -16.15
CA GLU A 4 15.31 -10.26 -15.75
C GLU A 4 13.84 -10.52 -16.10
N ARG A 5 13.59 -11.21 -17.22
CA ARG A 5 12.23 -11.47 -17.70
C ARG A 5 11.52 -12.57 -16.90
N CYS A 6 12.24 -13.46 -16.21
CA CYS A 6 11.64 -14.55 -15.42
C CYS A 6 11.23 -14.10 -14.00
N TYR A 7 11.98 -13.17 -13.40
CA TYR A 7 11.71 -12.65 -12.04
C TYR A 7 10.56 -11.63 -11.99
N MET A 8 10.46 -10.76 -13.00
CA MET A 8 9.35 -9.81 -13.14
C MET A 8 7.98 -10.51 -13.18
N PHE A 9 7.93 -11.78 -13.61
CA PHE A 9 6.72 -12.60 -13.65
C PHE A 9 6.37 -13.30 -12.32
N LYS A 10 7.34 -13.59 -11.44
CA LYS A 10 7.07 -14.20 -10.12
C LYS A 10 6.45 -13.19 -9.14
N ASN A 11 6.92 -11.95 -9.16
CA ASN A 11 6.44 -10.87 -8.29
C ASN A 11 5.24 -10.09 -8.85
N LYS A 12 4.81 -10.37 -10.08
CA LYS A 12 3.66 -9.69 -10.73
C LYS A 12 2.37 -9.81 -9.90
N LYS A 13 2.17 -10.94 -9.20
CA LYS A 13 1.02 -11.13 -8.30
C LYS A 13 1.11 -10.24 -7.05
N LEU A 14 2.29 -10.13 -6.44
CA LEU A 14 2.53 -9.27 -5.28
C LEU A 14 2.38 -7.78 -5.61
N ILE A 15 2.95 -7.35 -6.74
CA ILE A 15 2.82 -5.97 -7.23
C ILE A 15 1.35 -5.64 -7.51
N ARG A 16 0.63 -6.57 -8.17
CA ARG A 16 -0.80 -6.38 -8.45
C ARG A 16 -1.65 -6.36 -7.17
N PHE A 17 -1.33 -7.24 -6.22
CA PHE A 17 -2.00 -7.28 -4.92
C PHE A 17 -1.78 -5.99 -4.14
N GLY A 18 -0.52 -5.53 -4.04
CA GLY A 18 -0.20 -4.22 -3.49
C GLY A 18 -1.03 -3.15 -4.19
N LEU A 19 -0.86 -2.96 -5.50
CA LEU A 19 -1.59 -1.92 -6.23
C LEU A 19 -3.11 -1.95 -6.00
N THR A 20 -3.74 -3.13 -5.98
CA THR A 20 -5.16 -3.28 -5.64
C THR A 20 -5.46 -2.80 -4.22
N LEU A 21 -4.68 -3.23 -3.23
CA LEU A 21 -4.84 -2.80 -1.85
C LEU A 21 -4.68 -1.27 -1.72
N PHE A 22 -3.72 -0.66 -2.43
CA PHE A 22 -3.49 0.79 -2.39
C PHE A 22 -4.69 1.55 -2.93
N ILE A 23 -5.20 1.13 -4.09
CA ILE A 23 -6.40 1.73 -4.69
C ILE A 23 -7.59 1.62 -3.74
N CYS A 24 -7.79 0.46 -3.10
CA CYS A 24 -8.85 0.29 -2.11
C CYS A 24 -8.72 1.26 -0.93
N LEU A 25 -7.51 1.42 -0.38
CA LEU A 25 -7.25 2.34 0.74
C LEU A 25 -7.50 3.79 0.33
N SER A 26 -7.02 4.20 -0.84
CA SER A 26 -7.29 5.54 -1.38
C SER A 26 -8.79 5.83 -1.54
N ILE A 27 -9.57 4.84 -1.98
CA ILE A 27 -11.03 4.99 -2.12
C ILE A 27 -11.69 5.16 -0.74
N ILE A 28 -11.27 4.38 0.25
CA ILE A 28 -11.83 4.45 1.61
C ILE A 28 -11.52 5.82 2.23
N ASP A 29 -10.27 6.26 2.16
CA ASP A 29 -9.83 7.55 2.70
C ASP A 29 -10.56 8.73 2.02
N PHE A 30 -10.67 8.68 0.68
CA PHE A 30 -11.43 9.65 -0.09
C PHE A 30 -12.91 9.67 0.32
N THR A 31 -13.52 8.50 0.50
CA THR A 31 -14.94 8.38 0.86
C THR A 31 -15.19 8.95 2.26
N ILE A 32 -14.33 8.63 3.23
CA ILE A 32 -14.41 9.20 4.58
C ILE A 32 -14.32 10.73 4.51
N SER A 33 -13.29 11.25 3.86
CA SER A 33 -13.07 12.70 3.72
C SER A 33 -14.24 13.41 3.02
N TYR A 34 -14.80 12.79 1.98
CA TYR A 34 -15.97 13.30 1.26
C TYR A 34 -17.20 13.39 2.16
N PHE A 35 -17.52 12.33 2.92
CA PHE A 35 -18.66 12.33 3.83
C PHE A 35 -18.49 13.32 4.98
N GLN A 36 -17.28 13.46 5.52
CA GLN A 36 -16.99 14.48 6.54
C GLN A 36 -17.30 15.88 6.00
N THR A 37 -16.74 16.22 4.84
CA THR A 37 -16.94 17.53 4.20
C THR A 37 -18.41 17.77 3.82
N TYR A 38 -19.10 16.75 3.32
CA TYR A 38 -20.50 16.84 2.95
C TYR A 38 -21.39 17.08 4.18
N LEU A 39 -21.18 16.36 5.28
CA LEU A 39 -21.98 16.52 6.50
C LEU A 39 -21.71 17.86 7.20
N GLU A 40 -20.47 18.32 7.18
CA GLU A 40 -20.10 19.64 7.71
C GLU A 40 -20.78 20.75 6.89
N SER A 41 -20.71 20.69 5.57
CA SER A 41 -21.30 21.72 4.69
C SER A 41 -22.83 21.67 4.62
N ALA A 42 -23.45 20.49 4.64
CA ALA A 42 -24.90 20.34 4.46
C ALA A 42 -25.69 20.41 5.77
N ALA A 43 -25.11 19.96 6.88
CA ALA A 43 -25.82 19.83 8.16
C ALA A 43 -25.10 20.50 9.34
N GLY A 44 -23.90 21.05 9.14
CA GLY A 44 -23.08 21.59 10.23
C GLY A 44 -22.64 20.51 11.23
N ILE A 45 -22.68 19.24 10.82
CA ILE A 45 -22.37 18.11 11.69
C ILE A 45 -20.91 17.74 11.50
N ASN A 46 -20.12 17.88 12.57
CA ASN A 46 -18.75 17.39 12.62
C ASN A 46 -18.75 15.87 12.83
N TRP A 47 -18.85 15.14 11.73
CA TRP A 47 -18.73 13.69 11.75
C TRP A 47 -17.26 13.29 11.81
N VAL A 48 -16.89 12.55 12.85
CA VAL A 48 -15.53 12.05 13.05
C VAL A 48 -15.59 10.52 13.06
N VAL A 49 -14.81 9.89 12.19
CA VAL A 49 -14.65 8.44 12.21
C VAL A 49 -13.94 8.05 13.51
N PRO A 50 -14.51 7.13 14.31
CA PRO A 50 -13.86 6.69 15.53
C PRO A 50 -12.46 6.13 15.25
N GLU A 51 -11.49 6.40 16.13
CA GLU A 51 -10.09 5.98 15.96
C GLU A 51 -9.95 4.48 15.68
N ILE A 52 -10.75 3.64 16.33
CA ILE A 52 -10.73 2.18 16.11
C ILE A 52 -11.04 1.81 14.65
N TRP A 53 -11.97 2.53 14.01
CA TRP A 53 -12.34 2.29 12.62
C TRP A 53 -11.30 2.86 11.66
N ARG A 54 -10.71 4.01 11.99
CA ARG A 54 -9.59 4.56 11.22
C ARG A 54 -8.39 3.61 11.23
N PHE A 55 -8.06 3.07 12.40
CA PHE A 55 -6.96 2.11 12.55
C PHE A 55 -7.18 0.83 11.74
N ILE A 56 -8.39 0.27 11.81
CA ILE A 56 -8.73 -0.97 11.09
C ILE A 56 -8.76 -0.74 9.57
N LEU A 57 -9.31 0.39 9.12
CA LEU A 57 -9.57 0.64 7.70
C LEU A 57 -8.37 1.23 6.94
N ILE A 58 -7.53 2.01 7.61
CA ILE A 58 -6.44 2.78 6.98
C ILE A 58 -5.09 2.33 7.55
N ASP A 59 -4.87 2.54 8.85
CA ASP A 59 -3.53 2.48 9.45
C ASP A 59 -2.94 1.06 9.39
N ALA A 60 -3.68 0.04 9.81
CA ALA A 60 -3.19 -1.34 9.81
C ALA A 60 -2.89 -1.88 8.38
N PRO A 61 -3.75 -1.67 7.37
CA PRO A 61 -3.40 -1.98 5.98
C PRO A 61 -2.21 -1.19 5.42
N GLU A 62 -2.04 0.08 5.80
CA GLU A 62 -0.91 0.91 5.39
C GLU A 62 0.41 0.40 5.96
N ASP A 63 0.42 0.00 7.24
CA ASP A 63 1.58 -0.63 7.88
C ASP A 63 1.99 -1.95 7.20
N VAL A 64 1.02 -2.79 6.82
CA VAL A 64 1.27 -4.00 6.02
C VAL A 64 1.93 -3.65 4.69
N PHE A 65 1.52 -2.53 4.09
CA PHE A 65 2.08 -2.02 2.84
C PHE A 65 3.54 -1.60 2.97
N VAL A 66 3.86 -0.86 4.02
CA VAL A 66 5.23 -0.43 4.35
C VAL A 66 6.12 -1.66 4.54
N LEU A 67 5.64 -2.67 5.26
CA LEU A 67 6.37 -3.91 5.47
C LEU A 67 6.65 -4.66 4.15
N LEU A 68 5.64 -4.77 3.28
CA LEU A 68 5.80 -5.38 1.96
C LEU A 68 6.81 -4.61 1.09
N GLY A 69 6.78 -3.28 1.14
CA GLY A 69 7.76 -2.42 0.47
C GLY A 69 9.19 -2.63 0.97
N ALA A 70 9.38 -2.68 2.29
CA ALA A 70 10.67 -2.94 2.91
C ALA A 70 11.23 -4.33 2.53
N ILE A 71 10.38 -5.36 2.53
CA ILE A 71 10.77 -6.71 2.09
C ILE A 71 11.21 -6.71 0.62
N ALA A 72 10.46 -6.03 -0.25
CA ALA A 72 10.80 -5.91 -1.67
C ALA A 72 12.16 -5.21 -1.88
N LEU A 73 12.41 -4.12 -1.16
CA LEU A 73 13.69 -3.40 -1.20
C LEU A 73 14.85 -4.25 -0.68
N TYR A 74 14.64 -5.00 0.41
CA TYR A 74 15.65 -5.90 0.96
C TYR A 74 16.03 -7.01 -0.03
N GLN A 75 15.04 -7.63 -0.69
CA GLN A 75 15.31 -8.63 -1.73
C GLN A 75 16.10 -8.04 -2.90
N PHE A 76 15.72 -6.84 -3.37
CA PHE A 76 16.40 -6.16 -4.46
C PHE A 76 17.86 -5.81 -4.13
N THR A 77 18.12 -5.29 -2.92
CA THR A 77 19.47 -4.93 -2.45
C THR A 77 20.36 -6.15 -2.20
N LYS A 78 19.79 -7.25 -1.70
CA LYS A 78 20.52 -8.52 -1.51
C LYS A 78 20.95 -9.13 -2.85
N GLU A 79 20.08 -9.13 -3.85
CA GLU A 79 20.38 -9.65 -5.18
C GLU A 79 21.47 -8.83 -5.90
N THR A 80 21.44 -7.50 -5.76
CA THR A 80 22.51 -6.62 -6.30
C THR A 80 23.84 -6.83 -5.59
N SER A 81 23.84 -7.09 -4.28
CA SER A 81 25.04 -7.46 -3.53
C SER A 81 25.65 -8.78 -4.01
N GLN A 82 24.86 -9.84 -4.17
CA GLN A 82 25.38 -11.13 -4.66
C GLN A 82 25.94 -11.05 -6.08
N LYS A 83 25.32 -10.24 -6.96
CA LYS A 83 25.78 -10.03 -8.33
C LYS A 83 27.14 -9.33 -8.42
N ASN A 84 27.49 -8.52 -7.42
CA ASN A 84 28.79 -7.82 -7.34
C ASN A 84 29.90 -8.66 -6.68
N VAL A 85 29.56 -9.70 -5.91
CA VAL A 85 30.55 -10.56 -5.23
C VAL A 85 31.04 -11.70 -6.14
N SER A 86 30.30 -12.04 -7.19
CA SER A 86 30.65 -13.12 -8.14
C SER A 86 31.46 -12.67 -9.36
N ILE A 87 32.21 -11.56 -9.26
CA ILE A 87 33.12 -11.05 -10.31
C ILE A 87 34.56 -11.37 -9.93
#